data_AF-A0A679JTZ1-F1
#
_entry.id   AF-A0A679JTZ1-F1
#
_cell.length_a   1.000
_cell.length_b   1.000
_cell.length_c   1.000
_cell.angle_alpha   90.00
_cell.angle_beta   90.00
_cell.angle_gamma   90.00
#
_symmetry.space_group_name_H-M   'P 1'
#
loop_
_entity.id
_entity.type
_entity.pdbx_description
1 polymer ?
#
loop_
_entity_poly.entity_id
_entity_poly.type
_entity_poly.pdbx_seq_one_letter_code
_entity_poly.pdbx_strand_id
1 'polypeptide(L)'
;MKRISPQIFDELRTKSSNIVVGWRVERSDGLVLGFTTSDTEFTFQGVTYSPTNPFSASAVQSKNNFSVDNVNTVALVNDQIKKGDLLGGKWDNAKVKFFWIRPDKPEWGVVPIRGGKFGTISVKGQTFETELRSVLQTLQQPFGDFYTLECAADLGDAKCKVKLDVPKWAAGNVYVAKIDHEAGIGDIVRPTVDNGFWYVATNAPNTVSSSVTSGQVPANVYNKLLAIKKANGVR
;
A
#
# COMPACT_ATOMS: atom_id res chain seq x y z
N MET A 1 -22.30 15.58 -11.95
CA MET A 1 -22.71 16.81 -11.22
C MET A 1 -22.59 16.53 -9.72
N LYS A 2 -21.84 17.33 -8.96
CA LYS A 2 -21.73 17.14 -7.50
C LYS A 2 -23.09 17.48 -6.87
N ARG A 3 -23.67 16.57 -6.09
CA ARG A 3 -24.92 16.83 -5.38
C ARG A 3 -24.62 17.66 -4.13
N ILE A 4 -25.29 18.80 -4.00
CA ILE A 4 -25.17 19.74 -2.89
C ILE A 4 -26.55 19.86 -2.25
N SER A 5 -26.62 19.97 -0.92
CA SER A 5 -27.89 20.20 -0.22
C SER A 5 -28.45 21.59 -0.57
N PRO A 6 -29.78 21.74 -0.67
CA PRO A 6 -30.40 23.05 -0.91
C PRO A 6 -29.99 24.09 0.13
N GLN A 7 -29.88 23.68 1.41
CA GLN A 7 -29.54 24.56 2.53
C GLN A 7 -28.14 25.18 2.38
N ILE A 8 -27.11 24.39 2.06
CA ILE A 8 -25.76 24.93 1.82
C ILE A 8 -25.73 25.79 0.56
N PHE A 9 -26.47 25.39 -0.48
CA PHE A 9 -26.50 26.14 -1.73
C PHE A 9 -27.08 27.54 -1.55
N ASP A 10 -28.14 27.68 -0.75
CA ASP A 10 -28.70 29.00 -0.43
C ASP A 10 -27.78 29.82 0.47
N GLU A 11 -27.09 29.18 1.43
CA GLU A 11 -26.07 29.86 2.25
C GLU A 11 -24.91 30.42 1.41
N LEU A 12 -24.44 29.67 0.41
CA LEU A 12 -23.38 30.12 -0.49
C LEU A 12 -23.75 31.36 -1.31
N ARG A 13 -25.05 31.66 -1.44
CA ARG A 13 -25.55 32.84 -2.18
C ARG A 13 -25.65 34.09 -1.31
N THR A 14 -25.55 33.95 0.01
CA THR A 14 -25.61 35.10 0.91
C THR A 14 -24.30 35.91 0.84
N LYS A 15 -24.35 37.19 1.20
CA LYS A 15 -23.14 38.05 1.24
C LYS A 15 -22.20 37.73 2.39
N SER A 16 -22.68 37.07 3.44
CA SER A 16 -21.90 36.67 4.61
C SER A 16 -22.23 35.22 4.89
N SER A 17 -21.33 34.32 4.49
CA SER A 17 -21.46 32.89 4.72
C SER A 17 -20.53 32.45 5.84
N ASN A 18 -21.03 31.61 6.74
CA ASN A 18 -20.21 30.97 7.79
C ASN A 18 -19.80 29.56 7.35
N ILE A 19 -19.20 29.47 6.17
CA ILE A 19 -18.75 28.22 5.58
C ILE A 19 -17.24 28.12 5.76
N VAL A 20 -16.81 26.99 6.32
CA VAL A 20 -15.41 26.71 6.59
C VAL A 20 -14.94 25.52 5.77
N VAL A 21 -13.62 25.40 5.59
CA VAL A 21 -13.02 24.20 5.03
C VAL A 21 -12.82 23.20 6.16
N GLY A 22 -13.40 22.01 5.98
CA GLY A 22 -13.08 20.83 6.75
C GLY A 22 -12.22 19.89 5.92
N TRP A 23 -11.19 19.31 6.52
CA TRP A 23 -10.46 18.21 5.90
C TRP A 23 -10.30 17.04 6.85
N ARG A 24 -10.54 15.86 6.31
CA ARG A 24 -10.49 14.58 7.02
C ARG A 24 -9.36 13.76 6.44
N VAL A 25 -8.49 13.24 7.30
CA VAL A 25 -7.44 12.30 6.94
C VAL A 25 -7.67 10.97 7.65
N GLU A 26 -7.54 9.88 6.91
CA GLU A 26 -7.69 8.51 7.38
C GLU A 26 -6.40 7.75 7.07
N ARG A 27 -5.72 7.34 8.13
CA ARG A 27 -4.50 6.55 8.08
C ARG A 27 -4.83 5.08 7.76
N SER A 28 -3.87 4.35 7.20
CA SER A 28 -4.06 2.96 6.76
C SER A 28 -4.45 1.99 7.88
N ASP A 29 -4.13 2.32 9.13
CA ASP A 29 -4.47 1.56 10.33
C ASP A 29 -5.86 1.92 10.91
N GLY A 30 -6.61 2.82 10.25
CA GLY A 30 -7.95 3.22 10.65
C GLY A 30 -8.03 4.45 11.57
N LEU A 31 -6.90 5.06 11.94
CA LEU A 31 -6.91 6.33 12.67
C LEU A 31 -7.49 7.43 11.77
N VAL A 32 -8.52 8.13 12.26
CA VAL A 32 -9.17 9.24 11.55
C VAL A 32 -8.95 10.54 12.32
N LEU A 33 -8.45 11.56 11.62
CA LEU A 33 -8.31 12.91 12.16
C LEU A 33 -9.12 13.90 11.31
N GLY A 34 -9.72 14.88 11.98
CA GLY A 34 -10.45 15.97 11.37
C GLY A 34 -9.81 17.31 11.71
N PHE A 35 -9.70 18.17 10.72
CA PHE A 35 -9.11 19.49 10.86
C PHE A 35 -9.96 20.54 10.15
N THR A 36 -9.97 21.76 10.66
CA THR A 36 -10.79 22.83 10.09
C THR A 36 -10.07 24.17 10.07
N THR A 37 -10.50 25.04 9.17
CA THR A 37 -10.14 26.47 9.15
C THR A 37 -11.05 27.32 10.05
N SER A 38 -12.06 26.73 10.70
CA SER A 38 -12.88 27.41 11.71
C SER A 38 -12.04 27.75 12.94
N ASP A 39 -12.37 28.82 13.64
CA ASP A 39 -11.76 29.15 14.93
C ASP A 39 -12.22 28.21 16.06
N THR A 40 -13.33 27.50 15.86
CA THR A 40 -13.96 26.65 16.88
C THR A 40 -14.00 25.19 16.44
N GLU A 41 -13.82 24.28 17.40
CA GLU A 41 -13.98 22.85 17.16
C GLU A 41 -15.45 22.49 16.95
N PHE A 42 -15.71 21.54 16.05
CA PHE A 42 -17.04 20.98 15.84
C PHE A 42 -16.95 19.48 15.54
N THR A 43 -18.07 18.76 15.72
CA THR A 43 -18.13 17.32 15.46
C THR A 43 -19.06 17.03 14.29
N PHE A 44 -18.60 16.21 13.34
CA PHE A 44 -19.39 15.77 12.20
C PHE A 44 -19.08 14.32 11.87
N GLN A 45 -20.13 13.50 11.68
CA GLN A 45 -20.03 12.05 11.40
C GLN A 45 -19.09 11.29 12.38
N GLY A 46 -19.16 11.62 13.67
CA GLY A 46 -18.36 10.97 14.71
C GLY A 46 -16.88 11.36 14.72
N VAL A 47 -16.47 12.37 13.96
CA VAL A 47 -15.11 12.91 13.95
C VAL A 47 -15.14 14.35 14.46
N THR A 48 -14.27 14.68 15.41
CA THR A 48 -14.06 16.06 15.87
C THR A 48 -13.05 16.75 14.96
N TYR A 49 -13.42 17.93 14.46
CA TYR A 49 -12.61 18.77 13.61
C TYR A 49 -11.97 19.87 14.43
N SER A 50 -10.64 19.88 14.48
CA SER A 50 -9.87 20.79 15.32
C SER A 50 -9.14 21.87 14.48
N PRO A 51 -9.00 23.12 14.97
CA PRO A 51 -8.28 24.19 14.28
C PRO A 51 -6.74 24.01 14.30
N THR A 52 -6.22 23.02 15.01
CA THR A 52 -4.79 22.88 15.33
C THR A 52 -3.88 22.51 14.13
N ASN A 53 -4.42 22.36 12.91
CA ASN A 53 -3.59 22.13 11.72
C ASN A 53 -4.14 22.87 10.49
N PRO A 54 -3.73 24.14 10.29
CA PRO A 54 -4.06 24.86 9.07
C PRO A 54 -3.36 24.20 7.88
N PHE A 55 -4.17 23.62 7.00
CA PHE A 55 -3.73 23.02 5.75
C PHE A 55 -3.57 24.11 4.70
N SER A 56 -2.34 24.35 4.24
CA SER A 56 -2.06 25.31 3.17
C SER A 56 -1.75 24.55 1.89
N ALA A 57 -2.76 24.43 1.02
CA ALA A 57 -2.55 23.96 -0.34
C ALA A 57 -1.94 25.09 -1.17
N SER A 58 -0.77 24.84 -1.77
CA SER A 58 -0.25 25.70 -2.83
C SER A 58 -1.22 25.73 -4.01
N ALA A 59 -1.23 26.85 -4.76
CA ALA A 59 -2.22 27.17 -5.78
C ALA A 59 -2.65 25.97 -6.64
N VAL A 60 -3.94 25.65 -6.58
CA VAL A 60 -4.52 24.45 -7.19
C VAL A 60 -4.90 24.73 -8.64
N GLN A 61 -4.25 24.06 -9.59
CA GLN A 61 -4.70 24.00 -10.98
C GLN A 61 -5.50 22.71 -11.18
N SER A 62 -6.80 22.82 -11.47
CA SER A 62 -7.62 21.67 -11.88
C SER A 62 -7.61 21.58 -13.40
N LYS A 63 -7.12 20.48 -13.99
CA LYS A 63 -7.14 20.26 -15.44
C LYS A 63 -8.20 19.22 -15.82
N ASN A 64 -9.00 19.51 -16.85
CA ASN A 64 -10.08 18.62 -17.31
C ASN A 64 -9.62 17.52 -18.29
N ASN A 65 -8.32 17.24 -18.40
CA ASN A 65 -7.74 16.39 -19.44
C ASN A 65 -7.23 15.03 -18.91
N PHE A 66 -7.79 14.53 -17.81
CA PHE A 66 -7.32 13.32 -17.11
C PHE A 66 -5.84 13.34 -16.69
N SER A 67 -5.12 14.46 -16.79
CA SER A 67 -3.76 14.58 -16.27
C SER A 67 -3.78 14.48 -14.74
N VAL A 68 -2.72 13.93 -14.14
CA VAL A 68 -2.64 13.84 -12.69
C VAL A 68 -2.48 15.24 -12.12
N ASP A 69 -3.49 15.69 -11.38
CA ASP A 69 -3.37 16.89 -10.56
C ASP A 69 -2.44 16.58 -9.38
N ASN A 70 -1.17 16.98 -9.49
CA ASN A 70 -0.22 16.95 -8.38
C ASN A 70 -0.30 18.28 -7.64
N VAL A 71 -0.80 18.24 -6.41
CA VAL A 71 -0.83 19.41 -5.53
C VAL A 71 0.15 19.17 -4.40
N ASN A 72 1.20 19.99 -4.32
CA ASN A 72 2.05 20.00 -3.14
C ASN A 72 1.31 20.72 -2.02
N THR A 73 1.25 20.06 -0.87
CA THR A 73 0.66 20.63 0.32
C THR A 73 1.67 20.70 1.43
N VAL A 74 1.67 21.83 2.15
CA VAL A 74 2.40 22.03 3.39
C VAL A 74 1.41 22.02 4.56
N ALA A 75 1.71 21.25 5.60
CA ALA A 75 0.96 21.24 6.85
C ALA A 75 1.92 21.20 8.06
N LEU A 76 1.41 21.57 9.23
CA LEU A 76 2.21 21.64 10.45
C LEU A 76 2.25 20.28 11.14
N VAL A 77 3.41 19.96 11.71
CA VAL A 77 3.58 18.86 12.65
C VAL A 77 2.97 19.30 13.98
N ASN A 78 2.12 18.47 14.58
CA ASN A 78 1.48 18.75 15.86
C ASN A 78 1.33 17.46 16.69
N ASP A 79 0.65 17.55 17.83
CA ASP A 79 0.49 16.39 18.73
C ASP A 79 -0.32 15.24 18.10
N GLN A 80 -1.17 15.54 17.13
CA GLN A 80 -1.98 14.54 16.41
C GLN A 80 -1.23 13.91 15.22
N ILE A 81 -0.39 14.69 14.53
CA ILE A 81 0.48 14.24 13.44
C ILE A 81 1.94 14.48 13.85
N LYS A 82 2.52 13.48 14.54
CA LYS A 82 3.87 13.55 15.09
C LYS A 82 4.94 13.30 14.04
N LYS A 83 6.08 13.98 14.18
CA LYS A 83 7.26 13.80 13.31
C LYS A 83 7.74 12.35 13.22
N GLY A 84 7.72 11.62 14.34
CA GLY A 84 8.12 10.21 14.36
C GLY A 84 7.22 9.31 13.50
N ASP A 85 5.92 9.58 13.48
CA ASP A 85 4.97 8.81 12.65
C ASP A 85 5.09 9.16 11.16
N LEU A 86 5.41 10.42 10.84
CA LEU A 86 5.68 10.87 9.46
C LEU A 86 6.93 10.21 8.90
N LEU A 87 8.04 10.22 9.65
CA LEU A 87 9.29 9.57 9.23
C LEU A 87 9.17 8.04 9.19
N GLY A 88 8.31 7.46 10.02
CA GLY A 88 7.98 6.03 10.00
C GLY A 88 7.05 5.61 8.86
N GLY A 89 6.69 6.51 7.94
CA GLY A 89 5.83 6.20 6.78
C GLY A 89 4.39 5.84 7.14
N LYS A 90 3.94 6.04 8.39
CA LYS A 90 2.60 5.63 8.81
C LYS A 90 1.50 6.41 8.09
N TRP A 91 1.82 7.63 7.66
CA TRP A 91 0.89 8.52 6.95
C TRP A 91 0.95 8.37 5.43
N ASP A 92 1.82 7.50 4.90
CA ASP A 92 1.91 7.24 3.48
C ASP A 92 0.61 6.60 2.99
N ASN A 93 0.13 7.03 1.82
CA ASN A 93 -1.14 6.60 1.25
C ASN A 93 -2.39 6.87 2.12
N ALA A 94 -2.28 7.71 3.15
CA ALA A 94 -3.44 8.12 3.95
C ALA A 94 -4.48 8.80 3.05
N LYS A 95 -5.75 8.44 3.22
CA LYS A 95 -6.85 9.01 2.41
C LYS A 95 -7.20 10.38 2.96
N VAL A 96 -7.38 11.33 2.08
CA VAL A 96 -7.69 12.71 2.44
C VAL A 96 -8.92 13.19 1.70
N LYS A 97 -9.81 13.90 2.39
CA LYS A 97 -11.01 14.51 1.82
C LYS A 97 -11.14 15.96 2.30
N PHE A 98 -11.32 16.87 1.35
CA PHE A 98 -11.62 18.28 1.55
C PHE A 98 -13.07 18.55 1.22
N PHE A 99 -13.73 19.31 2.08
CA PHE A 99 -15.11 19.70 1.88
C PHE A 99 -15.41 21.03 2.56
N TRP A 100 -16.42 21.72 2.04
CA TRP A 100 -17.02 22.84 2.73
C TRP A 100 -18.13 22.35 3.65
N ILE A 101 -18.20 22.92 4.84
CA ILE A 101 -19.23 22.65 5.84
C ILE A 101 -19.57 23.92 6.60
N ARG A 102 -20.79 24.00 7.10
CA ARG A 102 -21.23 25.03 8.02
C ARG A 102 -21.11 24.47 9.46
N PRO A 103 -20.21 24.98 10.32
CA PRO A 103 -19.86 24.32 11.58
C PRO A 103 -20.97 24.39 12.64
N ASP A 104 -21.83 25.42 12.59
CA ASP A 104 -23.02 25.59 13.44
C ASP A 104 -24.21 24.70 13.01
N LYS A 105 -24.20 24.22 11.77
CA LYS A 105 -25.25 23.40 11.15
C LYS A 105 -24.69 22.20 10.37
N PRO A 106 -23.97 21.28 11.04
CA PRO A 106 -23.36 20.12 10.39
C PRO A 106 -24.39 19.19 9.71
N GLU A 107 -25.66 19.23 10.14
CA GLU A 107 -26.77 18.46 9.58
C GLU A 107 -27.14 18.88 8.14
N TRP A 108 -26.74 20.07 7.69
CA TRP A 108 -26.96 20.51 6.31
C TRP A 108 -26.06 19.77 5.30
N GLY A 109 -25.15 18.94 5.79
CA GLY A 109 -24.26 18.11 4.98
C GLY A 109 -22.97 18.83 4.61
N VAL A 110 -22.32 18.35 3.55
CA VAL A 110 -21.02 18.85 3.11
C VAL A 110 -20.97 19.00 1.60
N VAL A 111 -20.19 19.97 1.12
CA VAL A 111 -19.88 20.11 -0.31
C VAL A 111 -18.47 19.58 -0.55
N PRO A 112 -18.32 18.41 -1.20
CA PRO A 112 -17.00 17.86 -1.44
C PRO A 112 -16.23 18.73 -2.43
N ILE A 113 -15.07 19.23 -2.00
CA ILE A 113 -14.17 20.02 -2.84
C ILE A 113 -13.30 19.06 -3.63
N ARG A 114 -12.54 18.21 -2.92
CA ARG A 114 -11.56 17.29 -3.50
C ARG A 114 -11.28 16.13 -2.54
N GLY A 115 -10.78 15.02 -3.07
CA GLY A 115 -10.22 13.94 -2.26
C GLY A 115 -9.02 13.33 -2.98
N GLY A 116 -8.18 12.65 -2.22
CA GLY A 116 -6.96 12.04 -2.73
C GLY A 116 -6.29 11.17 -1.68
N LYS A 117 -5.03 10.81 -1.95
CA LYS A 117 -4.16 10.14 -0.99
C LYS A 117 -2.88 10.95 -0.82
N PHE A 118 -2.28 10.88 0.36
CA PHE A 118 -0.91 11.35 0.52
C PHE A 118 0.05 10.48 -0.28
N GLY A 119 0.91 11.15 -1.04
CA GLY A 119 2.08 10.56 -1.67
C GLY A 119 3.25 10.56 -0.71
N THR A 120 4.44 10.73 -1.25
CA THR A 120 5.67 10.79 -0.44
C THR A 120 5.62 12.02 0.46
N ILE A 121 5.94 11.83 1.74
CA ILE A 121 5.98 12.88 2.74
C ILE A 121 7.45 13.25 3.02
N SER A 122 7.75 14.54 2.99
CA SER A 122 9.05 15.09 3.40
C SER A 122 8.86 16.03 4.58
N VAL A 123 9.65 15.85 5.64
CA VAL A 123 9.55 16.67 6.86
C VAL A 123 10.64 17.74 6.87
N LYS A 124 10.25 19.00 7.00
CA LYS A 124 11.15 20.16 7.09
C LYS A 124 10.86 20.95 8.37
N GLY A 125 11.68 20.73 9.40
CA GLY A 125 11.52 21.41 10.68
C GLY A 125 10.20 21.05 11.36
N GLN A 126 9.30 22.04 11.52
CA GLN A 126 7.95 21.90 12.09
C GLN A 126 6.84 21.79 11.04
N THR A 127 7.18 21.74 9.75
CA THR A 127 6.23 21.50 8.67
C THR A 127 6.55 20.18 7.98
N PHE A 128 5.54 19.58 7.37
CA PHE A 128 5.72 18.50 6.42
C PHE A 128 5.09 18.88 5.09
N GLU A 129 5.78 18.50 4.03
CA GLU A 129 5.35 18.68 2.65
C GLU A 129 4.94 17.31 2.12
N THR A 130 3.79 17.23 1.47
CA THR A 130 3.33 16.00 0.82
C THR A 130 2.62 16.32 -0.48
N GLU A 131 2.80 15.42 -1.44
CA GLU A 131 2.04 15.42 -2.67
C GLU A 131 0.64 14.85 -2.41
N LEU A 132 -0.41 15.62 -2.69
CA LEU A 132 -1.76 15.10 -2.71
C LEU A 132 -2.03 14.47 -4.07
N ARG A 133 -2.07 13.14 -4.10
CA ARG A 133 -2.33 12.33 -5.29
C ARG A 133 -3.82 12.22 -5.54
N SER A 134 -4.25 12.61 -6.74
CA SER A 134 -5.66 12.54 -7.13
C SER A 134 -6.15 11.09 -7.28
N VAL A 135 -7.45 10.87 -7.13
CA VAL A 135 -8.09 9.56 -7.38
C VAL A 135 -7.91 9.10 -8.84
N LEU A 136 -7.74 10.04 -9.79
CA LEU A 136 -7.50 9.72 -11.20
C LEU A 136 -6.16 9.03 -11.43
N GLN A 137 -5.16 9.23 -10.56
CA GLN A 137 -3.88 8.53 -10.67
C GLN A 137 -4.07 7.01 -10.56
N THR A 138 -5.02 6.55 -9.75
CA THR A 138 -5.36 5.13 -9.67
C THR A 138 -5.94 4.60 -10.99
N LEU A 139 -6.66 5.43 -11.74
CA LEU A 139 -7.20 5.05 -13.06
C LEU A 139 -6.12 5.02 -14.15
N GLN A 140 -5.02 5.75 -13.97
CA GLN A 140 -3.89 5.73 -14.91
C GLN A 140 -2.92 4.57 -14.65
N GLN A 141 -3.09 3.82 -13.57
CA GLN A 141 -2.27 2.64 -13.34
C GLN A 141 -2.58 1.61 -14.43
N PRO A 142 -1.55 0.98 -15.04
CA PRO A 142 -1.79 -0.11 -15.96
C PRO A 142 -2.57 -1.20 -15.23
N PHE A 143 -3.77 -1.46 -15.70
CA PHE A 143 -4.65 -2.50 -15.20
C PHE A 143 -4.75 -3.59 -16.26
N GLY A 144 -4.70 -4.84 -15.83
CA GLY A 144 -4.69 -6.00 -16.71
C GLY A 144 -3.82 -7.11 -16.17
N ASP A 145 -4.03 -8.31 -16.68
CA ASP A 145 -3.18 -9.45 -16.39
C ASP A 145 -2.00 -9.47 -17.38
N PHE A 146 -0.79 -9.61 -16.85
CA PHE A 146 0.38 -9.94 -17.65
C PHE A 146 0.49 -11.46 -17.72
N TYR A 147 0.55 -12.00 -18.93
CA TYR A 147 0.77 -13.43 -19.15
C TYR A 147 2.28 -13.67 -19.22
N THR A 148 2.85 -14.22 -18.17
CA THR A 148 4.24 -14.67 -18.11
C THR A 148 4.31 -16.19 -18.13
N LEU A 149 5.46 -16.75 -18.48
CA LEU A 149 5.70 -18.21 -18.38
C LEU A 149 5.76 -18.66 -16.91
N GLU A 150 6.07 -17.74 -16.01
CA GLU A 150 6.10 -17.97 -14.56
C GLU A 150 4.74 -17.68 -13.92
N CYS A 151 4.47 -18.28 -12.76
CA CYS A 151 3.27 -18.03 -11.97
C CYS A 151 3.22 -16.57 -11.52
N ALA A 152 2.25 -15.80 -12.02
CA ALA A 152 2.05 -14.40 -11.68
C ALA A 152 1.22 -14.18 -10.38
N ALA A 153 0.77 -15.25 -9.73
CA ALA A 153 -0.05 -15.16 -8.53
C ALA A 153 0.79 -15.18 -7.25
N ASP A 154 0.47 -14.31 -6.29
CA ASP A 154 1.02 -14.40 -4.95
C ASP A 154 0.57 -15.70 -4.28
N LEU A 155 1.51 -16.38 -3.63
CA LEU A 155 1.28 -17.64 -2.92
C LEU A 155 0.11 -17.49 -1.94
N GLY A 156 -0.96 -18.26 -2.16
CA GLY A 156 -2.14 -18.26 -1.30
C GLY A 156 -3.21 -17.20 -1.61
N ASP A 157 -2.99 -16.37 -2.63
CA ASP A 157 -4.02 -15.42 -3.09
C ASP A 157 -5.15 -16.13 -3.86
N ALA A 158 -6.26 -15.42 -4.09
CA ALA A 158 -7.43 -15.91 -4.81
C ALA A 158 -7.11 -16.42 -6.22
N LYS A 159 -6.09 -15.85 -6.88
CA LYS A 159 -5.59 -16.34 -8.18
C LYS A 159 -4.80 -17.65 -8.05
N CYS A 160 -4.06 -17.80 -6.95
CA CYS A 160 -3.20 -18.95 -6.70
C CYS A 160 -4.00 -20.21 -6.31
N LYS A 161 -5.14 -20.04 -5.62
CA LYS A 161 -6.08 -21.10 -5.19
C LYS A 161 -5.50 -22.18 -4.27
N VAL A 162 -4.21 -22.15 -3.97
CA VAL A 162 -3.60 -23.06 -3.00
C VAL A 162 -3.91 -22.58 -1.59
N LYS A 163 -4.49 -23.47 -0.78
CA LYS A 163 -4.81 -23.19 0.61
C LYS A 163 -3.52 -23.21 1.44
N LEU A 164 -3.11 -22.04 1.93
CA LEU A 164 -2.05 -21.93 2.93
C LEU A 164 -2.57 -22.38 4.30
N ASP A 165 -2.04 -23.49 4.79
CA ASP A 165 -2.33 -24.01 6.12
C ASP A 165 -1.34 -23.44 7.14
N VAL A 166 -1.80 -22.54 8.01
CA VAL A 166 -0.95 -21.75 8.92
C VAL A 166 -0.01 -22.58 9.82
N PRO A 167 -0.44 -23.74 10.38
CA PRO A 167 0.45 -24.65 11.12
C PRO A 167 1.55 -25.27 10.26
N LYS A 168 1.33 -25.42 8.95
CA LYS A 168 2.28 -26.00 7.99
C LYS A 168 3.17 -24.95 7.34
N TRP A 169 2.72 -23.69 7.28
CA TRP A 169 3.36 -22.55 6.62
C TRP A 169 3.54 -21.37 7.60
N ALA A 170 4.34 -21.58 8.65
CA ALA A 170 4.64 -20.55 9.64
C ALA A 170 5.92 -19.77 9.29
N ALA A 171 5.91 -18.45 9.55
CA ALA A 171 7.03 -17.54 9.28
C ALA A 171 8.31 -17.84 10.09
N GLY A 172 8.23 -18.68 11.13
CA GLY A 172 9.38 -19.11 11.94
C GLY A 172 10.00 -20.45 11.52
N ASN A 173 9.41 -21.15 10.55
CA ASN A 173 9.90 -22.45 10.12
C ASN A 173 10.88 -22.29 8.96
N VAL A 174 12.00 -23.00 9.03
CA VAL A 174 12.90 -23.18 7.89
C VAL A 174 12.38 -24.33 7.04
N TYR A 175 12.27 -24.12 5.74
CA TYR A 175 11.89 -25.16 4.78
C TYR A 175 13.13 -25.50 3.94
N VAL A 176 13.44 -26.79 3.84
CA VAL A 176 14.53 -27.27 2.96
C VAL A 176 13.88 -27.82 1.71
N ALA A 177 14.47 -27.47 0.56
CA ALA A 177 14.11 -28.10 -0.68
C ALA A 177 15.11 -29.19 -1.05
N LYS A 178 14.61 -30.37 -1.39
CA LYS A 178 15.41 -31.53 -1.78
C LYS A 178 15.98 -31.31 -3.19
N ILE A 179 17.27 -31.60 -3.36
CA ILE A 179 18.02 -31.33 -4.61
C ILE A 179 17.97 -32.55 -5.56
N ASP A 180 17.69 -33.74 -5.03
CA ASP A 180 17.80 -34.98 -5.80
C ASP A 180 16.46 -35.71 -5.84
N HIS A 181 15.93 -35.89 -7.06
CA HIS A 181 14.81 -36.73 -7.53
C HIS A 181 13.76 -35.93 -8.33
N GLU A 182 13.55 -36.34 -9.58
CA GLU A 182 12.38 -35.99 -10.40
C GLU A 182 11.13 -36.55 -9.69
N ALA A 183 10.17 -35.69 -9.36
CA ALA A 183 9.05 -36.02 -8.50
C ALA A 183 8.05 -37.00 -9.14
N GLY A 184 7.55 -37.96 -8.36
CA GLY A 184 6.44 -38.85 -8.73
C GLY A 184 5.07 -38.31 -8.31
N ILE A 185 4.00 -38.96 -8.78
CA ILE A 185 2.61 -38.61 -8.40
C ILE A 185 2.46 -38.81 -6.88
N GLY A 186 2.15 -37.72 -6.17
CA GLY A 186 2.01 -37.68 -4.71
C GLY A 186 3.20 -37.03 -3.98
N ASP A 187 4.27 -36.68 -4.69
CA ASP A 187 5.44 -36.03 -4.11
C ASP A 187 5.29 -34.50 -3.99
N ILE A 188 6.09 -33.95 -3.08
CA ILE A 188 6.08 -32.56 -2.66
C ILE A 188 7.34 -31.86 -3.21
N VAL A 189 7.20 -30.85 -4.09
CA VAL A 189 8.32 -30.24 -4.85
C VAL A 189 8.46 -28.71 -4.65
N ARG A 190 9.71 -28.21 -4.78
CA ARG A 190 10.14 -26.82 -4.62
C ARG A 190 9.49 -25.87 -5.65
N PRO A 191 9.09 -24.63 -5.28
CA PRO A 191 8.50 -23.66 -6.22
C PRO A 191 9.45 -23.08 -7.28
N THR A 192 10.75 -23.40 -7.24
CA THR A 192 11.75 -22.88 -8.19
C THR A 192 12.18 -23.90 -9.26
N VAL A 193 11.48 -25.04 -9.37
CA VAL A 193 11.62 -25.96 -10.49
C VAL A 193 10.30 -25.91 -11.25
N ASP A 194 10.31 -25.36 -12.46
CA ASP A 194 9.12 -25.34 -13.30
C ASP A 194 8.82 -26.76 -13.80
N ASN A 195 7.78 -27.38 -13.23
CA ASN A 195 7.25 -28.67 -13.69
C ASN A 195 5.74 -28.59 -13.99
N GLY A 196 5.20 -27.37 -14.14
CA GLY A 196 3.84 -27.14 -14.61
C GLY A 196 2.69 -27.39 -13.63
N PHE A 197 2.82 -28.14 -12.52
CA PHE A 197 1.65 -28.45 -11.68
C PHE A 197 1.99 -28.80 -10.21
N TRP A 198 1.46 -27.99 -9.28
CA TRP A 198 1.36 -28.14 -7.80
C TRP A 198 2.67 -28.12 -6.98
N TYR A 199 2.75 -27.18 -6.03
CA TYR A 199 3.79 -27.12 -5.01
C TYR A 199 3.24 -27.57 -3.66
N VAL A 200 4.05 -28.29 -2.90
CA VAL A 200 3.87 -28.46 -1.46
C VAL A 200 5.25 -28.19 -0.83
N ALA A 201 5.34 -27.81 0.44
CA ALA A 201 6.61 -27.76 1.17
C ALA A 201 6.51 -28.58 2.47
N THR A 202 7.65 -29.08 2.92
CA THR A 202 7.80 -29.81 4.19
C THR A 202 8.78 -29.08 5.11
N ASN A 203 8.48 -29.05 6.41
CA ASN A 203 9.35 -28.44 7.42
C ASN A 203 10.74 -29.10 7.44
N ALA A 204 11.80 -28.30 7.62
CA ALA A 204 13.14 -28.81 7.84
C ALA A 204 13.19 -29.62 9.15
N PRO A 205 13.82 -30.80 9.18
CA PRO A 205 14.08 -31.47 10.45
C PRO A 205 14.99 -30.59 11.33
N ASN A 206 14.63 -30.45 12.61
CA ASN A 206 15.32 -29.65 13.63
C ASN A 206 16.69 -30.23 14.05
N THR A 207 17.51 -30.67 13.10
CA THR A 207 18.88 -31.09 13.32
C THR A 207 19.78 -30.30 12.38
N VAL A 208 20.30 -29.20 12.91
CA VAL A 208 21.37 -28.44 12.28
C VAL A 208 22.63 -29.30 12.27
N SER A 209 23.03 -29.83 11.11
CA SER A 209 24.44 -30.03 10.76
C SER A 209 24.58 -30.63 9.36
N SER A 210 24.76 -29.76 8.38
CA SER A 210 25.85 -29.90 7.39
C SER A 210 25.76 -28.75 6.40
N SER A 211 26.46 -27.66 6.71
CA SER A 211 27.04 -26.83 5.67
C SER A 211 27.86 -27.74 4.75
N VAL A 212 27.38 -28.01 3.54
CA VAL A 212 28.23 -28.63 2.51
C VAL A 212 29.18 -27.54 2.05
N THR A 213 30.31 -27.41 2.75
CA THR A 213 31.45 -26.63 2.29
C THR A 213 31.92 -27.25 0.98
N SER A 214 32.13 -26.43 -0.04
CA SER A 214 32.67 -26.83 -1.34
C SER A 214 33.97 -27.63 -1.13
N GLY A 215 33.94 -28.95 -1.31
CA GLY A 215 35.16 -29.76 -1.18
C GLY A 215 35.01 -31.25 -0.94
N GLN A 216 33.82 -31.78 -0.62
CA GLN A 216 33.66 -33.23 -0.42
C GLN A 216 32.63 -33.83 -1.38
N VAL A 217 33.03 -33.92 -2.66
CA VAL A 217 32.42 -34.87 -3.60
C VAL A 217 33.39 -36.04 -3.72
N PRO A 218 33.00 -37.28 -3.40
CA PRO A 218 33.87 -38.44 -3.58
C PRO A 218 34.32 -38.50 -5.05
N ALA A 219 35.62 -38.70 -5.29
CA ALA A 219 36.31 -38.59 -6.59
C ALA A 219 35.61 -39.38 -7.73
N ASN A 220 34.84 -40.38 -7.36
CA ASN A 220 34.05 -41.30 -8.18
C ASN A 220 32.93 -40.58 -8.94
N VAL A 221 32.40 -39.47 -8.40
CA VAL A 221 31.29 -38.70 -9.00
C VAL A 221 31.81 -37.60 -9.93
N TYR A 222 32.94 -36.97 -9.58
CA TYR A 222 33.59 -35.95 -10.41
C TYR A 222 34.03 -36.50 -11.77
N ASN A 223 34.60 -37.71 -11.79
CA ASN A 223 35.03 -38.36 -13.03
C ASN A 223 33.85 -38.80 -13.93
N LYS A 224 32.70 -39.14 -13.32
CA LYS A 224 31.47 -39.50 -14.05
C LYS A 224 30.84 -38.27 -14.72
N LEU A 225 30.89 -37.11 -14.05
CA LEU A 225 30.38 -35.85 -14.59
C LEU A 225 31.30 -35.25 -15.68
N LEU A 226 32.62 -35.42 -15.57
CA LEU A 226 33.58 -35.04 -16.63
C LEU A 226 33.44 -35.87 -17.91
N ALA A 227 33.11 -37.16 -17.78
CA ALA A 227 32.83 -38.02 -18.93
C ALA A 227 31.54 -37.61 -19.67
N ILE A 228 30.50 -37.21 -18.92
CA ILE A 228 29.23 -36.74 -19.48
C ILE A 228 29.38 -35.35 -20.12
N LYS A 229 30.17 -34.43 -19.52
CA LYS A 229 30.47 -33.12 -20.13
C LYS A 229 31.28 -33.24 -21.42
N LYS A 230 32.25 -34.16 -21.49
CA LYS A 230 33.00 -34.43 -22.74
C LYS A 230 32.14 -35.10 -23.82
N ALA A 231 31.17 -35.93 -23.43
CA ALA A 231 30.25 -36.57 -24.38
C ALA A 231 29.22 -35.59 -24.98
N ASN A 232 28.85 -34.54 -24.23
CA ASN A 232 27.81 -33.58 -24.65
C ASN A 232 28.35 -32.28 -25.25
N GLY A 233 29.67 -32.14 -25.46
CA GLY A 233 30.26 -31.02 -26.19
C GLY A 233 30.06 -29.62 -25.55
N VAL A 234 29.62 -29.54 -24.31
CA VAL A 234 29.41 -28.28 -23.59
C VAL A 234 30.71 -27.94 -22.85
N ARG A 235 31.41 -26.89 -23.31
CA ARG A 235 32.54 -26.29 -22.57
C ARG A 235 32.05 -25.70 -21.26
#